data_AF-A0A6L3C9B9-F1
#
_entry.id   AF-A0A6L3C9B9-F1
#
_cell.length_a   1.000
_cell.length_b   1.000
_cell.length_c   1.000
_cell.angle_alpha   90.00
_cell.angle_beta   90.00
_cell.angle_gamma   90.00
#
_symmetry.space_group_name_H-M   'P 1'
#
loop_
_entity.id
_entity.type
_entity.pdbx_description
1 polymer ?
#
loop_
_entity_poly.entity_id
_entity_poly.type
_entity_poly.pdbx_seq_one_letter_code
_entity_poly.pdbx_strand_id
1 'polypeptide(L)'
;MPPKTMFEKIWDDHVVAEEPGEPPIIYIDLHLVHEVTSPQAFDGLRDAGRKVRRLDLTIATADHNTPTWDLSLPVTDEISKKQLDALDRNCAEFGVTLYDRFSPLQGIVHVIGPDLGYTQPGKTVVCGDSHTSTHGALGAFAIGIGTSEVEHVLATQTLRSFKPDTMEIRVNGQLPTGVTAKDIILAIIGKIGVYGGVGHVIEYTGEAIRNLSMDGRMTVCNMSIEAGARAGMIAPDQTTFDYLKGRQFAPQGADFDAAVERWKALATDSGAKYDKVVELNAADIEPHVTWGTTPGMVAPISGKIPDPADSEDENAKDAITRALEYMDLKPGMAIQDIKLDRVFIGACTNSRLDDIRAAAEVVKGKKVHDDVYAMMVPGSAKIKKEAEDEGLDKILIEAGVDWRVAGCSMCLGMNPDILKPGERCASTSNRNFEGRQGKGGRTHLVSPAMAAAAAVAGHFVDVRDL
;
A
#
# COMPACT_ATOMS: atom_id res chain seq x y z
N MET A 1 -3.46 35.47 1.19
CA MET A 1 -2.65 34.63 0.27
C MET A 1 -3.60 33.98 -0.72
N PRO A 2 -3.17 33.62 -1.94
CA PRO A 2 -4.02 32.84 -2.85
C PRO A 2 -4.43 31.51 -2.18
N PRO A 3 -5.62 30.95 -2.46
CA PRO A 3 -6.03 29.64 -1.99
C PRO A 3 -5.04 28.55 -2.45
N LYS A 4 -4.66 27.64 -1.55
CA LYS A 4 -3.71 26.56 -1.81
C LYS A 4 -4.32 25.18 -1.59
N THR A 5 -3.85 24.21 -2.36
CA THR A 5 -4.08 22.79 -2.10
C THR A 5 -3.34 22.35 -0.84
N MET A 6 -3.76 21.23 -0.23
CA MET A 6 -3.08 20.63 0.91
C MET A 6 -1.61 20.33 0.58
N PHE A 7 -1.36 19.78 -0.61
CA PHE A 7 0.00 19.50 -1.07
C PHE A 7 0.86 20.77 -1.13
N GLU A 8 0.34 21.86 -1.70
CA GLU A 8 1.10 23.11 -1.79
C GLU A 8 1.40 23.72 -0.41
N LYS A 9 0.45 23.65 0.54
CA LYS A 9 0.68 24.10 1.92
C LYS A 9 1.86 23.33 2.54
N ILE A 10 1.82 22.00 2.44
CA ILE A 10 2.86 21.13 3.00
C ILE A 10 4.18 21.36 2.28
N TRP A 11 4.20 21.42 0.94
CA TRP A 11 5.41 21.69 0.18
C TRP A 11 6.08 22.98 0.62
N ASP A 12 5.31 24.07 0.64
CA ASP A 12 5.84 25.41 0.93
C ASP A 12 6.38 25.52 2.37
N ASP A 13 5.78 24.80 3.33
CA ASP A 13 6.26 24.75 4.72
C ASP A 13 7.58 23.96 4.88
N HIS A 14 7.95 23.14 3.90
CA HIS A 14 9.13 22.25 3.98
C HIS A 14 10.31 22.67 3.10
N VAL A 15 10.15 23.65 2.21
CA VAL A 15 11.27 24.19 1.44
C VAL A 15 12.23 24.92 2.37
N VAL A 16 13.47 24.42 2.49
CA VAL A 16 14.51 24.99 3.36
C VAL A 16 15.58 25.75 2.59
N ALA A 17 15.75 25.45 1.30
CA ALA A 17 16.64 26.19 0.42
C ALA A 17 16.15 26.10 -1.04
N GLU A 18 16.30 27.19 -1.77
CA GLU A 18 15.95 27.29 -3.18
C GLU A 18 17.03 28.10 -3.91
N GLU A 19 17.57 27.53 -4.98
CA GLU A 19 18.58 28.17 -5.82
C GLU A 19 18.00 28.35 -7.24
N PRO A 20 18.18 29.51 -7.89
CA PRO A 20 17.64 29.73 -9.23
C PRO A 20 18.15 28.69 -10.24
N GLY A 21 17.22 28.03 -10.95
CA GLY A 21 17.54 27.02 -11.97
C GLY A 21 17.79 25.61 -11.42
N GLU A 22 17.69 25.43 -10.11
CA GLU A 22 17.92 24.15 -9.44
C GLU A 22 16.67 23.69 -8.69
N PRO A 23 16.44 22.37 -8.53
CA PRO A 23 15.34 21.87 -7.71
C PRO A 23 15.48 22.32 -6.25
N PRO A 24 14.38 22.75 -5.59
CA PRO A 24 14.37 23.08 -4.17
C PRO A 24 14.85 21.92 -3.29
N ILE A 25 15.36 22.29 -2.11
CA ILE A 25 15.67 21.36 -1.04
C ILE A 25 14.53 21.40 -0.02
N ILE A 26 13.92 20.25 0.22
CA ILE A 26 12.87 20.07 1.22
C ILE A 26 13.41 19.35 2.46
N TYR A 27 12.91 19.73 3.62
CA TYR A 27 13.16 19.01 4.87
C TYR A 27 12.34 17.73 4.96
N ILE A 28 12.91 16.67 5.54
CA ILE A 28 12.25 15.38 5.74
C ILE A 28 11.91 15.17 7.22
N ASP A 29 10.63 15.03 7.57
CA ASP A 29 10.22 14.83 8.98
C ASP A 29 10.32 13.38 9.45
N LEU A 30 10.26 12.42 8.53
CA LEU A 30 10.33 11.01 8.86
C LEU A 30 11.01 10.23 7.74
N HIS A 31 12.05 9.49 8.10
CA HIS A 31 12.72 8.55 7.22
C HIS A 31 12.49 7.12 7.74
N LEU A 32 11.81 6.31 6.94
CA LEU A 32 11.65 4.89 7.22
C LEU A 32 12.64 4.09 6.39
N VAL A 33 13.25 3.06 6.97
CA VAL A 33 14.22 2.21 6.28
C VAL A 33 13.93 0.72 6.53
N HIS A 34 14.36 -0.13 5.60
CA HIS A 34 14.19 -1.58 5.66
C HIS A 34 15.39 -2.28 5.02
N GLU A 35 15.47 -3.60 5.13
CA GLU A 35 16.65 -4.40 4.82
C GLU A 35 17.01 -4.50 3.33
N VAL A 36 16.11 -4.09 2.42
CA VAL A 36 16.31 -4.29 0.97
C VAL A 36 17.10 -3.15 0.34
N THR A 37 16.75 -1.90 0.64
CA THR A 37 17.26 -0.72 -0.08
C THR A 37 18.21 0.15 0.74
N SER A 38 18.27 -0.08 2.05
CA SER A 38 19.15 0.67 2.98
C SER A 38 20.61 0.17 3.10
N PRO A 39 20.98 -1.10 2.85
CA PRO A 39 22.34 -1.56 3.11
C PRO A 39 23.43 -0.72 2.42
N GLN A 40 23.27 -0.44 1.13
CA GLN A 40 24.25 0.35 0.37
C GLN A 40 24.30 1.82 0.83
N ALA A 41 23.19 2.37 1.32
CA ALA A 41 23.17 3.72 1.87
C ALA A 41 23.99 3.82 3.15
N PHE A 42 23.92 2.81 4.03
CA PHE A 42 24.78 2.74 5.22
C PHE A 42 26.26 2.54 4.87
N ASP A 43 26.56 1.71 3.86
CA ASP A 43 27.93 1.55 3.35
C ASP A 43 28.49 2.90 2.86
N GLY A 44 27.72 3.68 2.09
CA GLY A 44 28.12 5.01 1.63
C GLY A 44 28.41 5.99 2.76
N LEU A 45 27.61 5.99 3.83
CA LEU A 45 27.90 6.78 5.03
C LEU A 45 29.21 6.36 5.68
N ARG A 46 29.44 5.06 5.83
CA ARG A 46 30.64 4.50 6.46
C ARG A 46 31.90 4.90 5.69
N ASP A 47 31.88 4.70 4.37
CA ASP A 47 32.99 5.05 3.48
C ASP A 47 33.30 6.55 3.49
N ALA A 48 32.26 7.38 3.60
CA ALA A 48 32.40 8.84 3.70
C ALA A 48 32.71 9.35 5.12
N GLY A 49 32.78 8.46 6.14
CA GLY A 49 32.98 8.85 7.55
C GLY A 49 31.83 9.70 8.11
N ARG A 50 30.60 9.53 7.59
CA ARG A 50 29.40 10.28 7.99
C ARG A 50 28.60 9.52 9.05
N LYS A 51 27.79 10.27 9.79
CA LYS A 51 26.80 9.73 10.74
C LYS A 51 25.39 9.98 10.20
N VAL A 52 24.42 9.22 10.70
CA VAL A 52 23.00 9.51 10.50
C VAL A 52 22.66 10.83 11.21
N ARG A 53 22.02 11.76 10.50
CA ARG A 53 21.79 13.13 10.93
C ARG A 53 20.71 13.26 12.00
N ARG A 54 19.61 12.52 11.89
CA ARG A 54 18.48 12.53 12.82
C ARG A 54 18.04 11.11 13.17
N LEU A 55 18.68 10.54 14.18
CA LEU A 55 18.31 9.22 14.73
C LEU A 55 16.89 9.21 15.32
N ASP A 56 16.42 10.36 15.80
CA ASP A 56 15.07 10.56 16.33
C ASP A 56 13.99 10.60 15.24
N LEU A 57 14.36 10.76 13.97
CA LEU A 57 13.46 10.78 12.81
C LEU A 57 13.71 9.63 11.83
N THR A 58 14.58 8.68 12.17
CA THR A 58 14.93 7.52 11.32
C THR A 58 14.55 6.22 12.03
N ILE A 59 13.63 5.45 11.44
CA ILE A 59 13.13 4.19 12.01
C ILE A 59 13.32 3.06 11.00
N ALA A 60 13.85 1.93 11.48
CA ALA A 60 14.07 0.73 10.70
C ALA A 60 13.10 -0.40 11.09
N THR A 61 12.68 -1.21 10.13
CA THR A 61 11.94 -2.46 10.36
C THR A 61 12.39 -3.54 9.40
N ALA A 62 12.29 -4.80 9.84
CA ALA A 62 12.55 -5.98 9.00
C ALA A 62 11.22 -6.57 8.50
N ASP A 63 10.93 -6.49 7.19
CA ASP A 63 9.60 -6.83 6.67
C ASP A 63 9.51 -7.58 5.32
N HIS A 64 10.44 -7.38 4.39
CA HIS A 64 10.38 -8.00 3.05
C HIS A 64 10.90 -9.45 3.08
N ASN A 65 12.03 -9.64 3.76
CA ASN A 65 12.78 -10.89 3.89
C ASN A 65 12.40 -11.68 5.15
N THR A 66 11.55 -11.13 6.01
CA THR A 66 11.00 -11.85 7.17
C THR A 66 10.05 -12.94 6.67
N PRO A 67 10.37 -14.23 6.85
CA PRO A 67 9.44 -15.31 6.53
C PRO A 67 8.20 -15.23 7.41
N THR A 68 7.03 -15.57 6.86
CA THR A 68 5.75 -15.45 7.58
C THR A 68 5.31 -16.73 8.28
N TRP A 69 6.21 -17.71 8.41
CA TRP A 69 6.02 -18.90 9.24
C TRP A 69 6.39 -18.65 10.70
N ASP A 70 6.25 -19.68 11.54
CA ASP A 70 6.64 -19.67 12.94
C ASP A 70 8.05 -19.06 13.17
N LEU A 71 8.13 -18.03 14.03
CA LEU A 71 9.36 -17.29 14.31
C LEU A 71 10.47 -18.14 14.97
N SER A 72 10.14 -19.30 15.54
CA SER A 72 11.12 -20.27 16.05
C SER A 72 11.90 -20.96 14.92
N LEU A 73 11.37 -20.96 13.70
CA LEU A 73 12.02 -21.51 12.53
C LEU A 73 13.05 -20.53 11.93
N PRO A 74 14.18 -21.04 11.41
CA PRO A 74 15.22 -20.21 10.83
C PRO A 74 14.79 -19.55 9.52
N VAL A 75 15.45 -18.45 9.17
CA VAL A 75 15.43 -17.92 7.79
C VAL A 75 16.30 -18.85 6.94
N THR A 76 15.67 -19.57 6.01
CA THR A 76 16.35 -20.61 5.21
C THR A 76 16.99 -20.06 3.94
N ASP A 77 16.49 -18.94 3.41
CA ASP A 77 17.07 -18.30 2.24
C ASP A 77 18.31 -17.48 2.63
N GLU A 78 19.45 -17.79 2.00
CA GLU A 78 20.73 -17.17 2.35
C GLU A 78 20.81 -15.69 1.99
N ILE A 79 20.10 -15.25 0.94
CA ILE A 79 20.09 -13.85 0.51
C ILE A 79 19.29 -13.03 1.53
N SER A 80 18.08 -13.48 1.85
CA SER A 80 17.20 -12.91 2.87
C SER A 80 17.94 -12.77 4.19
N LYS A 81 18.64 -13.83 4.63
CA LYS A 81 19.43 -13.81 5.86
C LYS A 81 20.53 -12.75 5.83
N LYS A 82 21.31 -12.65 4.74
CA LYS A 82 22.38 -11.64 4.62
C LYS A 82 21.84 -10.21 4.66
N GLN A 83 20.67 -9.96 4.08
CA GLN A 83 20.05 -8.63 4.12
C GLN A 83 19.55 -8.27 5.53
N LEU A 84 18.90 -9.22 6.23
CA LEU A 84 18.52 -9.05 7.63
C LEU A 84 19.73 -8.80 8.54
N ASP A 85 20.78 -9.64 8.43
CA ASP A 85 22.02 -9.48 9.18
C ASP A 85 22.74 -8.14 8.86
N ALA A 86 22.58 -7.61 7.64
CA ALA A 86 23.10 -6.30 7.29
C ALA A 86 22.30 -5.17 7.95
N LEU A 87 20.96 -5.26 7.97
CA LEU A 87 20.12 -4.28 8.65
C LEU A 87 20.42 -4.22 10.15
N ASP A 88 20.51 -5.38 10.81
CA ASP A 88 20.82 -5.49 12.24
C ASP A 88 22.17 -4.82 12.57
N ARG A 89 23.23 -5.15 11.81
CA ARG A 89 24.56 -4.57 12.00
C ARG A 89 24.57 -3.07 11.75
N ASN A 90 23.95 -2.62 10.67
CA ASN A 90 23.91 -1.19 10.32
C ASN A 90 23.15 -0.38 11.38
N CYS A 91 22.00 -0.87 11.84
CA CYS A 91 21.24 -0.18 12.88
C CYS A 91 22.01 -0.11 14.20
N ALA A 92 22.69 -1.19 14.59
CA ALA A 92 23.54 -1.22 15.78
C ALA A 92 24.75 -0.28 15.66
N GLU A 93 25.41 -0.23 14.50
CA GLU A 93 26.58 0.62 14.24
C GLU A 93 26.22 2.11 14.27
N PHE A 94 25.14 2.49 13.60
CA PHE A 94 24.74 3.90 13.45
C PHE A 94 23.81 4.40 14.55
N GLY A 95 23.25 3.49 15.38
CA GLY A 95 22.33 3.83 16.47
C GLY A 95 20.88 4.07 16.01
N VAL A 96 20.48 3.50 14.87
CA VAL A 96 19.11 3.62 14.33
C VAL A 96 18.18 2.67 15.08
N THR A 97 16.99 3.14 15.43
CA THR A 97 15.96 2.27 16.07
C THR A 97 15.51 1.21 15.08
N LEU A 98 15.57 -0.05 15.49
CA LEU A 98 15.20 -1.21 14.67
C LEU A 98 14.08 -2.02 15.33
N TYR A 99 13.01 -2.25 14.57
CA TYR A 99 12.04 -3.29 14.85
C TYR A 99 12.40 -4.54 14.03
N ASP A 100 13.25 -5.37 14.63
CA ASP A 100 13.66 -6.66 14.06
C ASP A 100 12.49 -7.65 14.00
N ARG A 101 12.71 -8.83 13.39
CA ARG A 101 11.69 -9.89 13.24
C ARG A 101 11.08 -10.42 14.55
N PHE A 102 11.65 -10.12 15.71
CA PHE A 102 11.17 -10.58 17.02
C PHE A 102 10.53 -9.46 17.85
N SER A 103 10.67 -8.22 17.42
CA SER A 103 10.06 -7.07 18.08
C SER A 103 8.52 -7.17 18.08
N PRO A 104 7.84 -6.84 19.19
CA PRO A 104 6.38 -6.75 19.21
C PRO A 104 5.85 -5.57 18.37
N LEU A 105 6.72 -4.66 17.95
CA LEU A 105 6.41 -3.52 17.08
C LEU A 105 6.78 -3.77 15.62
N GLN A 106 7.25 -4.98 15.28
CA GLN A 106 7.60 -5.34 13.92
C GLN A 106 6.37 -5.37 13.01
N GLY A 107 6.58 -4.98 11.77
CA GLY A 107 5.60 -5.09 10.70
C GLY A 107 6.11 -4.46 9.42
N ILE A 108 5.25 -4.50 8.41
CA ILE A 108 5.51 -3.87 7.11
C ILE A 108 5.69 -2.37 7.31
N VAL A 109 6.71 -1.79 6.68
CA VAL A 109 7.15 -0.41 6.91
C VAL A 109 6.01 0.62 6.81
N HIS A 110 5.12 0.45 5.83
CA HIS A 110 3.96 1.32 5.59
C HIS A 110 2.75 1.03 6.49
N VAL A 111 2.82 -0.03 7.29
CA VAL A 111 1.81 -0.38 8.30
C VAL A 111 2.24 0.16 9.66
N ILE A 112 3.52 -0.04 10.05
CA ILE A 112 4.00 0.37 11.37
C ILE A 112 4.07 1.90 11.52
N GLY A 113 4.34 2.66 10.46
CA GLY A 113 4.43 4.11 10.53
C GLY A 113 3.12 4.75 11.02
N PRO A 114 1.98 4.48 10.36
CA PRO A 114 0.66 4.93 10.83
C PRO A 114 0.23 4.27 12.14
N ASP A 115 0.38 2.95 12.26
CA ASP A 115 -0.19 2.18 13.39
C ASP A 115 0.49 2.48 14.74
N LEU A 116 1.73 2.96 14.71
CA LEU A 116 2.47 3.40 15.89
C LEU A 116 2.38 4.93 16.09
N GLY A 117 1.88 5.70 15.12
CA GLY A 117 1.70 7.16 15.20
C GLY A 117 2.91 7.99 14.76
N TYR A 118 3.90 7.39 14.09
CA TYR A 118 5.01 8.14 13.48
C TYR A 118 4.54 9.02 12.33
N THR A 119 3.63 8.49 11.51
CA THR A 119 3.00 9.22 10.42
C THR A 119 1.93 10.14 10.97
N GLN A 120 2.04 11.42 10.66
CA GLN A 120 1.15 12.47 11.16
C GLN A 120 0.85 13.46 10.04
N PRO A 121 -0.33 14.12 10.06
CA PRO A 121 -0.66 15.11 9.05
C PRO A 121 0.35 16.24 8.98
N GLY A 122 0.63 16.68 7.75
CA GLY A 122 1.55 17.77 7.46
C GLY A 122 3.00 17.36 7.30
N LYS A 123 3.38 16.12 7.65
CA LYS A 123 4.77 15.66 7.55
C LYS A 123 5.21 15.38 6.12
N THR A 124 6.50 15.55 5.85
CA THR A 124 7.19 14.90 4.74
C THR A 124 7.74 13.53 5.18
N VAL A 125 7.40 12.47 4.44
CA VAL A 125 7.79 11.09 4.77
C VAL A 125 8.48 10.44 3.58
N VAL A 126 9.63 9.82 3.81
CA VAL A 126 10.36 9.10 2.76
C VAL A 126 10.76 7.71 3.21
N CYS A 127 10.84 6.79 2.26
CA CYS A 127 11.39 5.46 2.44
C CYS A 127 11.97 4.98 1.12
N GLY A 128 12.96 4.08 1.19
CA GLY A 128 13.48 3.35 0.04
C GLY A 128 12.50 2.35 -0.58
N ASP A 129 11.19 2.60 -0.49
CA ASP A 129 10.12 1.76 -1.01
C ASP A 129 9.07 2.62 -1.75
N SER A 130 8.54 2.10 -2.86
CA SER A 130 7.60 2.87 -3.69
C SER A 130 6.28 3.19 -2.97
N HIS A 131 5.76 2.27 -2.16
CA HIS A 131 4.44 2.37 -1.53
C HIS A 131 4.40 3.27 -0.29
N THR A 132 5.45 4.07 -0.08
CA THR A 132 5.49 5.18 0.90
C THR A 132 4.31 6.14 0.72
N SER A 133 3.72 6.21 -0.48
CA SER A 133 2.47 6.94 -0.73
C SER A 133 1.34 6.58 0.23
N THR A 134 1.33 5.37 0.82
CA THR A 134 0.38 4.95 1.87
C THR A 134 0.20 6.00 2.97
N HIS A 135 1.29 6.62 3.40
CA HIS A 135 1.29 7.58 4.50
C HIS A 135 0.51 8.86 4.18
N GLY A 136 0.28 9.18 2.90
CA GLY A 136 -0.51 10.34 2.51
C GLY A 136 -2.00 10.22 2.83
N ALA A 137 -2.49 9.03 3.20
CA ALA A 137 -3.82 8.84 3.76
C ALA A 137 -4.05 9.63 5.06
N LEU A 138 -2.97 10.00 5.76
CA LEU A 138 -2.99 10.82 6.97
C LEU A 138 -2.77 12.31 6.66
N GLY A 139 -2.76 12.73 5.39
CA GLY A 139 -2.44 14.11 5.01
C GLY A 139 -0.94 14.43 5.08
N ALA A 140 -0.07 13.44 4.86
CA ALA A 140 1.38 13.61 4.76
C ALA A 140 1.84 13.65 3.30
N PHE A 141 2.88 14.42 2.97
CA PHE A 141 3.53 14.31 1.66
C PHE A 141 4.57 13.19 1.71
N ALA A 142 4.20 12.03 1.16
CA ALA A 142 4.95 10.80 1.36
C ALA A 142 5.37 10.15 0.04
N ILE A 143 6.68 9.94 -0.15
CA ILE A 143 7.25 9.52 -1.43
C ILE A 143 8.32 8.43 -1.28
N GLY A 144 8.29 7.47 -2.21
CA GLY A 144 9.38 6.52 -2.36
C GLY A 144 10.62 7.18 -2.97
N ILE A 145 11.79 6.85 -2.44
CA ILE A 145 13.08 7.40 -2.87
C ILE A 145 14.05 6.28 -3.25
N GLY A 146 15.04 6.60 -4.09
CA GLY A 146 16.09 5.65 -4.49
C GLY A 146 17.18 5.49 -3.43
N THR A 147 17.98 4.42 -3.51
CA THR A 147 19.07 4.16 -2.54
C THR A 147 20.05 5.33 -2.35
N SER A 148 20.41 6.06 -3.42
CA SER A 148 21.27 7.24 -3.29
C SER A 148 20.58 8.39 -2.54
N GLU A 149 19.26 8.54 -2.69
CA GLU A 149 18.48 9.50 -1.93
C GLU A 149 18.33 9.05 -0.47
N VAL A 150 18.22 7.73 -0.19
CA VAL A 150 18.23 7.18 1.17
C VAL A 150 19.52 7.59 1.89
N GLU A 151 20.69 7.39 1.26
CA GLU A 151 21.97 7.85 1.82
C GLU A 151 21.95 9.36 2.08
N HIS A 152 21.46 10.14 1.11
CA HIS A 152 21.42 11.59 1.21
C HIS A 152 20.56 12.03 2.40
N VAL A 153 19.36 11.49 2.57
CA VAL A 153 18.46 11.81 3.69
C VAL A 153 19.09 11.35 5.01
N LEU A 154 19.72 10.18 5.08
CA LEU A 154 20.44 9.77 6.29
C LEU A 154 21.55 10.77 6.65
N ALA A 155 22.27 11.31 5.67
CA ALA A 155 23.36 12.26 5.89
C ALA A 155 22.90 13.69 6.22
N THR A 156 21.77 14.15 5.67
CA THR A 156 21.40 15.57 5.67
C THR A 156 20.04 15.88 6.30
N GLN A 157 19.14 14.90 6.37
CA GLN A 157 17.71 15.06 6.67
C GLN A 157 16.95 15.95 5.66
N THR A 158 17.48 16.07 4.45
CA THR A 158 16.84 16.84 3.39
C THR A 158 16.80 16.04 2.10
N LEU A 159 15.93 16.45 1.18
CA LEU A 159 15.88 15.89 -0.17
C LEU A 159 15.80 17.01 -1.19
N ARG A 160 16.53 16.87 -2.28
CA ARG A 160 16.42 17.79 -3.42
C ARG A 160 15.35 17.27 -4.39
N SER A 161 14.32 18.06 -4.64
CA SER A 161 13.15 17.58 -5.39
C SER A 161 12.46 18.70 -6.17
N PHE A 162 12.06 18.41 -7.41
CA PHE A 162 11.16 19.29 -8.15
C PHE A 162 9.74 19.16 -7.59
N LYS A 163 9.05 20.30 -7.46
CA LYS A 163 7.63 20.32 -7.05
C LYS A 163 6.79 19.63 -8.13
N PRO A 164 6.11 18.51 -7.84
CA PRO A 164 5.19 17.89 -8.78
C PRO A 164 3.93 18.75 -9.01
N ASP A 165 3.26 18.53 -10.13
CA ASP A 165 1.97 19.16 -10.42
C ASP A 165 0.87 18.55 -9.54
N THR A 166 -0.28 19.22 -9.47
CA THR A 166 -1.40 18.83 -8.60
C THR A 166 -2.52 18.15 -9.38
N MET A 167 -3.02 17.04 -8.87
CA MET A 167 -4.15 16.31 -9.47
C MET A 167 -5.24 16.04 -8.43
N GLU A 168 -6.48 16.42 -8.71
CA GLU A 168 -7.64 15.99 -7.92
C GLU A 168 -8.27 14.75 -8.55
N ILE A 169 -8.50 13.72 -7.73
CA ILE A 169 -9.42 12.63 -8.08
C ILE A 169 -10.61 12.67 -7.13
N ARG A 170 -11.75 13.12 -7.65
CA ARG A 170 -12.98 13.32 -6.90
C ARG A 170 -13.93 12.15 -7.10
N VAL A 171 -14.26 11.44 -6.02
CA VAL A 171 -15.22 10.32 -6.03
C VAL A 171 -16.50 10.74 -5.31
N ASN A 172 -17.53 11.08 -6.08
CA ASN A 172 -18.78 11.67 -5.58
C ASN A 172 -19.82 10.59 -5.22
N GLY A 173 -20.63 10.85 -4.19
CA GLY A 173 -21.69 9.94 -3.75
C GLY A 173 -21.23 8.85 -2.79
N GLN A 174 -22.12 7.87 -2.55
CA GLN A 174 -21.90 6.77 -1.61
C GLN A 174 -21.55 5.49 -2.34
N LEU A 175 -20.69 4.67 -1.73
CA LEU A 175 -20.34 3.36 -2.28
C LEU A 175 -21.53 2.39 -2.17
N PRO A 176 -21.81 1.62 -3.24
CA PRO A 176 -22.75 0.51 -3.16
C PRO A 176 -22.31 -0.54 -2.13
N THR A 177 -23.27 -1.39 -1.71
CA THR A 177 -22.96 -2.57 -0.89
C THR A 177 -21.92 -3.44 -1.57
N GLY A 178 -21.01 -4.05 -0.79
CA GLY A 178 -19.95 -4.92 -1.29
C GLY A 178 -18.75 -4.20 -1.91
N VAL A 179 -18.81 -2.88 -2.09
CA VAL A 179 -17.73 -2.07 -2.68
C VAL A 179 -16.86 -1.48 -1.58
N THR A 180 -15.54 -1.60 -1.74
CA THR A 180 -14.54 -1.19 -0.76
C THR A 180 -13.57 -0.14 -1.32
N ALA A 181 -12.68 0.35 -0.46
CA ALA A 181 -11.58 1.23 -0.86
C ALA A 181 -10.69 0.63 -1.96
N LYS A 182 -10.49 -0.70 -1.95
CA LYS A 182 -9.72 -1.40 -2.98
C LYS A 182 -10.38 -1.31 -4.35
N ASP A 183 -11.70 -1.41 -4.38
CA ASP A 183 -12.48 -1.30 -5.61
C ASP A 183 -12.47 0.13 -6.15
N ILE A 184 -12.53 1.14 -5.28
CA ILE A 184 -12.37 2.55 -5.67
C ILE A 184 -11.03 2.76 -6.40
N ILE A 185 -9.91 2.36 -5.78
CA ILE A 185 -8.60 2.64 -6.37
C ILE A 185 -8.33 1.82 -7.63
N LEU A 186 -8.84 0.59 -7.69
CA LEU A 186 -8.81 -0.21 -8.92
C LEU A 186 -9.65 0.43 -10.04
N ALA A 187 -10.86 0.92 -9.75
CA ALA A 187 -11.68 1.65 -10.72
C ALA A 187 -11.00 2.93 -11.21
N ILE A 188 -10.35 3.67 -10.31
CA ILE A 188 -9.54 4.85 -10.65
C ILE A 188 -8.41 4.47 -11.61
N ILE A 189 -7.61 3.45 -11.29
CA ILE A 189 -6.48 3.02 -12.12
C ILE A 189 -6.98 2.48 -13.47
N GLY A 190 -8.09 1.75 -13.50
CA GLY A 190 -8.74 1.31 -14.74
C GLY A 190 -9.17 2.49 -15.62
N LYS A 191 -9.66 3.59 -15.01
CA LYS A 191 -10.10 4.79 -15.73
C LYS A 191 -8.96 5.64 -16.27
N ILE A 192 -7.90 5.87 -15.47
CA ILE A 192 -6.81 6.79 -15.84
C ILE A 192 -5.58 6.08 -16.40
N GLY A 193 -5.52 4.75 -16.29
CA GLY A 193 -4.39 3.92 -16.68
C GLY A 193 -3.20 4.03 -15.71
N VAL A 194 -2.20 3.17 -15.94
CA VAL A 194 -0.99 3.09 -15.10
C VAL A 194 -0.04 4.29 -15.24
N TYR A 195 -0.31 5.19 -16.19
CA TYR A 195 0.44 6.43 -16.40
C TYR A 195 -0.42 7.69 -16.12
N GLY A 196 -1.65 7.53 -15.64
CA GLY A 196 -2.62 8.63 -15.55
C GLY A 196 -2.25 9.75 -14.58
N GLY A 197 -1.41 9.45 -13.58
CA GLY A 197 -0.93 10.38 -12.56
C GLY A 197 0.55 10.78 -12.71
N VAL A 198 1.25 10.36 -13.77
CA VAL A 198 2.69 10.67 -13.96
C VAL A 198 2.93 12.18 -13.85
N GLY A 199 3.93 12.54 -13.03
CA GLY A 199 4.29 13.95 -12.78
C GLY A 199 3.45 14.66 -11.71
N HIS A 200 2.42 14.01 -11.16
CA HIS A 200 1.48 14.64 -10.23
C HIS A 200 1.54 14.05 -8.82
N VAL A 201 1.15 14.86 -7.84
CA VAL A 201 0.63 14.40 -6.54
C VAL A 201 -0.89 14.37 -6.63
N ILE A 202 -1.50 13.23 -6.32
CA ILE A 202 -2.95 13.07 -6.31
C ILE A 202 -3.50 13.45 -4.93
N GLU A 203 -4.49 14.34 -4.90
CA GLU A 203 -5.38 14.52 -3.75
C GLU A 203 -6.72 13.82 -4.04
N TYR A 204 -7.09 12.86 -3.20
CA TYR A 204 -8.35 12.15 -3.30
C TYR A 204 -9.43 12.87 -2.50
N THR A 205 -10.52 13.24 -3.16
CA THR A 205 -11.62 14.03 -2.58
C THR A 205 -12.98 13.40 -2.87
N GLY A 206 -14.04 14.03 -2.38
CA GLY A 206 -15.42 13.56 -2.58
C GLY A 206 -15.98 12.78 -1.40
N GLU A 207 -17.29 12.53 -1.45
CA GLU A 207 -18.04 11.91 -0.34
C GLU A 207 -17.57 10.48 -0.07
N ALA A 208 -17.37 9.68 -1.11
CA ALA A 208 -16.93 8.29 -0.96
C ALA A 208 -15.58 8.20 -0.24
N ILE A 209 -14.63 9.09 -0.56
CA ILE A 209 -13.31 9.13 0.07
C ILE A 209 -13.40 9.56 1.54
N ARG A 210 -14.19 10.59 1.85
CA ARG A 210 -14.37 11.06 3.25
C ARG A 210 -14.99 9.98 4.13
N ASN A 211 -15.90 9.19 3.59
CA ASN A 211 -16.60 8.12 4.33
C ASN A 211 -15.74 6.85 4.55
N LEU A 212 -14.54 6.77 3.98
CA LEU A 212 -13.62 5.65 4.24
C LEU A 212 -13.06 5.68 5.67
N SER A 213 -12.90 4.50 6.27
CA SER A 213 -12.04 4.32 7.45
C SER A 213 -10.59 4.64 7.12
N MET A 214 -9.74 4.84 8.13
CA MET A 214 -8.32 5.07 7.90
C MET A 214 -7.63 3.94 7.13
N ASP A 215 -8.03 2.69 7.37
CA ASP A 215 -7.51 1.51 6.64
C ASP A 215 -7.89 1.56 5.16
N GLY A 216 -9.11 2.01 4.84
CA GLY A 216 -9.55 2.27 3.48
C GLY A 216 -8.78 3.42 2.82
N ARG A 217 -8.57 4.53 3.52
CA ARG A 217 -7.78 5.67 3.02
C ARG A 217 -6.35 5.25 2.68
N MET A 218 -5.73 4.46 3.56
CA MET A 218 -4.40 3.90 3.33
C MET A 218 -4.36 2.95 2.13
N THR A 219 -5.41 2.16 1.89
CA THR A 219 -5.54 1.34 0.67
C THR A 219 -5.51 2.21 -0.60
N VAL A 220 -6.27 3.31 -0.62
CA VAL A 220 -6.32 4.24 -1.76
C VAL A 220 -4.98 4.91 -2.02
N CYS A 221 -4.36 5.49 -0.98
CA CYS A 221 -3.08 6.19 -1.12
C CYS A 221 -1.90 5.22 -1.40
N ASN A 222 -1.96 3.98 -0.92
CA ASN A 222 -0.97 2.95 -1.23
C ASN A 222 -0.85 2.75 -2.75
N MET A 223 -1.98 2.60 -3.44
CA MET A 223 -2.00 2.25 -4.86
C MET A 223 -1.89 3.45 -5.81
N SER A 224 -1.61 4.67 -5.32
CA SER A 224 -1.40 5.84 -6.17
C SER A 224 -0.21 5.66 -7.13
N ILE A 225 0.81 4.91 -6.71
CA ILE A 225 1.99 4.61 -7.54
C ILE A 225 1.63 3.71 -8.73
N GLU A 226 0.64 2.82 -8.58
CA GLU A 226 0.16 1.98 -9.67
C GLU A 226 -0.60 2.77 -10.75
N ALA A 227 -1.03 3.99 -10.43
CA ALA A 227 -1.52 4.98 -11.41
C ALA A 227 -0.40 5.91 -11.95
N GLY A 228 0.85 5.67 -11.54
CA GLY A 228 2.03 6.45 -11.95
C GLY A 228 2.25 7.75 -11.18
N ALA A 229 1.45 8.05 -10.15
CA ALA A 229 1.58 9.27 -9.37
C ALA A 229 2.82 9.29 -8.49
N ARG A 230 3.29 10.49 -8.13
CA ARG A 230 4.41 10.66 -7.20
C ARG A 230 4.01 10.36 -5.76
N ALA A 231 2.79 10.74 -5.38
CA ALA A 231 2.17 10.47 -4.09
C ALA A 231 0.64 10.50 -4.21
N GLY A 232 -0.04 9.98 -3.20
CA GLY A 232 -1.49 10.10 -3.02
C GLY A 232 -1.80 10.62 -1.64
N MET A 233 -2.71 11.58 -1.52
CA MET A 233 -3.00 12.29 -0.28
C MET A 233 -4.49 12.42 -0.04
N ILE A 234 -4.90 12.34 1.23
CA ILE A 234 -6.27 12.60 1.69
C ILE A 234 -6.20 13.63 2.82
N ALA A 235 -7.03 14.66 2.74
CA ALA A 235 -7.07 15.70 3.76
C ALA A 235 -7.41 15.11 5.14
N PRO A 236 -6.68 15.48 6.20
CA PRO A 236 -6.94 14.97 7.53
C PRO A 236 -8.27 15.54 8.06
N ASP A 237 -9.07 14.68 8.67
CA ASP A 237 -10.34 15.03 9.30
C ASP A 237 -10.51 14.29 10.63
N GLN A 238 -11.73 14.30 11.18
CA GLN A 238 -12.01 13.66 12.46
C GLN A 238 -11.64 12.17 12.48
N THR A 239 -11.85 11.44 11.37
CA THR A 239 -11.46 10.03 11.24
C THR A 239 -9.94 9.86 11.40
N THR A 240 -9.16 10.79 10.83
CA THR A 240 -7.70 10.81 10.99
C THR A 240 -7.28 11.12 12.43
N PHE A 241 -7.95 12.09 13.07
CA PHE A 241 -7.63 12.47 14.45
C PHE A 241 -7.94 11.34 15.43
N ASP A 242 -9.11 10.72 15.30
CA ASP A 242 -9.52 9.61 16.16
C ASP A 242 -8.58 8.40 16.01
N TYR A 243 -8.11 8.11 14.80
CA TYR A 243 -7.14 7.04 14.56
C TYR A 243 -5.78 7.29 15.21
N LEU A 244 -5.31 8.54 15.25
CA LEU A 244 -4.03 8.91 15.84
C LEU A 244 -4.07 9.04 17.36
N LYS A 245 -5.25 9.29 17.93
CA LYS A 245 -5.42 9.50 19.37
C LYS A 245 -4.94 8.29 20.17
N GLY A 246 -4.01 8.51 21.10
CA GLY A 246 -3.47 7.46 21.97
C GLY A 246 -2.48 6.50 21.31
N ARG A 247 -2.09 6.72 20.03
CA ARG A 247 -0.99 5.97 19.42
C ARG A 247 0.34 6.35 20.07
N GLN A 248 1.21 5.37 20.26
CA GLN A 248 2.41 5.49 21.10
C GLN A 248 3.31 6.68 20.75
N PHE A 249 3.51 6.95 19.45
CA PHE A 249 4.39 8.02 18.97
C PHE A 249 3.64 9.21 18.37
N ALA A 250 2.30 9.25 18.50
CA ALA A 250 1.54 10.46 18.26
C ALA A 250 1.68 11.45 19.44
N PRO A 251 1.45 12.76 19.23
CA PRO A 251 1.37 13.72 20.34
C PRO A 251 0.31 13.30 21.36
N GLN A 252 0.48 13.70 22.63
CA GLN A 252 -0.40 13.30 23.72
C GLN A 252 -0.95 14.52 24.47
N GLY A 253 -2.12 14.38 25.09
CA GLY A 253 -2.73 15.44 25.91
C GLY A 253 -2.84 16.78 25.18
N ALA A 254 -2.37 17.86 25.81
CA ALA A 254 -2.42 19.20 25.23
C ALA A 254 -1.64 19.35 23.90
N ASP A 255 -0.57 18.56 23.71
CA ASP A 255 0.19 18.57 22.45
C ASP A 255 -0.62 17.93 21.32
N PHE A 256 -1.47 16.94 21.64
CA PHE A 256 -2.41 16.36 20.69
C PHE A 256 -3.48 17.36 20.28
N ASP A 257 -4.08 18.06 21.24
CA ASP A 257 -5.09 19.07 20.94
C ASP A 257 -4.51 20.20 20.07
N ALA A 258 -3.29 20.66 20.37
CA ALA A 258 -2.58 21.63 19.56
C ALA A 258 -2.21 21.10 18.16
N ALA A 259 -1.87 19.81 18.05
CA ALA A 259 -1.60 19.17 16.76
C ALA A 259 -2.87 19.09 15.91
N VAL A 260 -4.01 18.71 16.49
CA VAL A 260 -5.31 18.68 15.81
C VAL A 260 -5.68 20.05 15.23
N GLU A 261 -5.48 21.14 15.97
CA GLU A 261 -5.74 22.49 15.44
C GLU A 261 -4.85 22.83 14.23
N ARG A 262 -3.57 22.42 14.25
CA ARG A 262 -2.69 22.57 13.07
C ARG A 262 -3.16 21.68 11.91
N TRP A 263 -3.53 20.44 12.19
CA TRP A 263 -3.93 19.49 11.15
C TRP A 263 -5.23 19.91 10.44
N LYS A 264 -6.19 20.51 11.16
CA LYS A 264 -7.41 21.08 10.56
C LYS A 264 -7.12 22.15 9.51
N ALA A 265 -6.01 22.90 9.66
CA ALA A 265 -5.63 23.96 8.72
C ALA A 265 -5.01 23.43 7.41
N LEU A 266 -4.67 22.15 7.34
CA LEU A 266 -4.02 21.53 6.17
C LEU A 266 -4.97 21.27 5.01
N ALA A 267 -6.27 21.09 5.27
CA ALA A 267 -7.24 20.81 4.23
C ALA A 267 -7.18 21.86 3.12
N THR A 268 -7.34 21.44 1.87
CA THR A 268 -7.32 22.32 0.69
C THR A 268 -8.25 23.52 0.87
N ASP A 269 -7.75 24.72 0.56
CA ASP A 269 -8.53 25.95 0.69
C ASP A 269 -9.68 25.98 -0.32
N SER A 270 -10.80 26.55 0.09
CA SER A 270 -11.91 26.82 -0.82
C SER A 270 -11.44 27.70 -1.98
N GLY A 271 -11.60 27.22 -3.22
CA GLY A 271 -11.19 27.93 -4.44
C GLY A 271 -9.74 27.69 -4.87
N ALA A 272 -9.00 26.80 -4.19
CA ALA A 272 -7.75 26.28 -4.71
C ALA A 272 -7.98 25.57 -6.05
N LYS A 273 -6.98 25.60 -6.93
CA LYS A 273 -7.03 24.99 -8.26
C LYS A 273 -6.06 23.83 -8.31
N TYR A 274 -6.47 22.79 -9.02
CA TYR A 274 -5.61 21.67 -9.38
C TYR A 274 -5.21 21.79 -10.85
N ASP A 275 -4.00 21.35 -11.18
CA ASP A 275 -3.52 21.31 -12.57
C ASP A 275 -4.33 20.31 -13.41
N LYS A 276 -4.81 19.23 -12.77
CA LYS A 276 -5.67 18.22 -13.37
C LYS A 276 -6.80 17.80 -12.43
N VAL A 277 -7.99 17.56 -12.98
CA VAL A 277 -9.16 17.05 -12.22
C VAL A 277 -9.75 15.84 -12.95
N VAL A 278 -10.00 14.76 -12.21
CA VAL A 278 -10.72 13.58 -12.69
C VAL A 278 -11.87 13.27 -11.74
N GLU A 279 -13.06 13.09 -12.29
CA GLU A 279 -14.26 12.80 -11.50
C GLU A 279 -14.76 11.37 -11.74
N LEU A 280 -15.21 10.72 -10.67
CA LEU A 280 -15.90 9.42 -10.67
C LEU A 280 -17.18 9.54 -9.83
N ASN A 281 -18.19 8.77 -10.22
CA ASN A 281 -19.40 8.58 -9.44
C ASN A 281 -19.30 7.25 -8.71
N ALA A 282 -19.41 7.28 -7.38
CA ALA A 282 -19.27 6.11 -6.51
C ALA A 282 -20.31 5.03 -6.81
N ALA A 283 -21.52 5.44 -7.21
CA ALA A 283 -22.63 4.51 -7.51
C ALA A 283 -22.35 3.61 -8.73
N ASP A 284 -21.42 4.01 -9.61
CA ASP A 284 -21.05 3.26 -10.82
C ASP A 284 -19.92 2.25 -10.54
N ILE A 285 -19.37 2.23 -9.32
CA ILE A 285 -18.28 1.33 -8.94
C ILE A 285 -18.88 0.02 -8.44
N GLU A 286 -18.44 -1.10 -9.02
CA GLU A 286 -18.73 -2.45 -8.56
C GLU A 286 -17.49 -3.07 -7.89
N PRO A 287 -17.58 -4.24 -7.24
CA PRO A 287 -16.38 -4.98 -6.88
C PRO A 287 -15.49 -5.23 -8.11
N HIS A 288 -14.19 -4.97 -8.01
CA HIS A 288 -13.24 -5.04 -9.14
C HIS A 288 -12.27 -6.21 -9.03
N VAL A 289 -11.88 -6.74 -10.19
CA VAL A 289 -10.86 -7.79 -10.33
C VAL A 289 -9.93 -7.43 -11.47
N THR A 290 -8.61 -7.44 -11.23
CA THR A 290 -7.66 -7.31 -12.36
C THR A 290 -7.64 -8.60 -13.17
N TRP A 291 -7.78 -8.52 -14.48
CA TRP A 291 -7.76 -9.69 -15.36
C TRP A 291 -6.41 -9.89 -16.07
N GLY A 292 -5.61 -8.84 -16.22
CA GLY A 292 -4.35 -8.88 -16.98
C GLY A 292 -3.08 -8.86 -16.10
N THR A 293 -2.00 -8.32 -16.65
CA THR A 293 -0.65 -8.29 -16.05
C THR A 293 -0.26 -6.91 -15.50
N THR A 294 -1.20 -5.98 -15.42
CA THR A 294 -1.01 -4.68 -14.76
C THR A 294 -2.25 -4.31 -13.95
N PRO A 295 -2.13 -3.41 -12.95
CA PRO A 295 -3.27 -2.95 -12.17
C PRO A 295 -4.33 -2.19 -13.01
N GLY A 296 -3.95 -1.64 -14.17
CA GLY A 296 -4.88 -1.00 -15.10
C GLY A 296 -5.69 -1.96 -15.97
N MET A 297 -5.27 -3.22 -16.07
CA MET A 297 -6.04 -4.28 -16.74
C MET A 297 -7.06 -4.87 -15.77
N VAL A 298 -8.12 -4.10 -15.54
CA VAL A 298 -9.14 -4.37 -14.51
C VAL A 298 -10.55 -4.30 -15.09
N ALA A 299 -11.45 -5.08 -14.49
CA ALA A 299 -12.86 -5.11 -14.85
C ALA A 299 -13.74 -5.21 -13.59
N PRO A 300 -15.01 -4.75 -13.64
CA PRO A 300 -15.99 -5.07 -12.62
C PRO A 300 -16.25 -6.58 -12.58
N ILE A 301 -16.68 -7.10 -11.43
CA ILE A 301 -16.98 -8.53 -11.21
C ILE A 301 -18.09 -9.06 -12.14
N SER A 302 -19.01 -8.20 -12.56
CA SER A 302 -20.06 -8.51 -13.54
C SER A 302 -19.55 -8.56 -14.99
N GLY A 303 -18.30 -8.14 -15.22
CA GLY A 303 -17.69 -7.99 -16.53
C GLY A 303 -17.17 -9.29 -17.15
N LYS A 304 -16.55 -9.11 -18.32
CA LYS A 304 -15.92 -10.18 -19.11
C LYS A 304 -14.48 -9.81 -19.45
N ILE A 305 -13.68 -10.83 -19.74
CA ILE A 305 -12.34 -10.68 -20.30
C ILE A 305 -12.45 -9.98 -21.66
N PRO A 306 -11.70 -8.88 -21.90
CA PRO A 306 -11.78 -8.14 -23.15
C PRO A 306 -11.27 -8.98 -24.32
N ASP A 307 -11.86 -8.78 -25.50
CA ASP A 307 -11.38 -9.35 -26.75
C ASP A 307 -10.40 -8.38 -27.41
N PRO A 308 -9.16 -8.79 -27.73
CA PRO A 308 -8.25 -7.97 -28.52
C PRO A 308 -8.87 -7.45 -29.81
N ALA A 309 -9.80 -8.20 -30.43
CA ALA A 309 -10.47 -7.79 -31.66
C ALA A 309 -11.36 -6.53 -31.50
N ASP A 310 -11.78 -6.21 -30.28
CA ASP A 310 -12.64 -5.05 -29.98
C ASP A 310 -11.86 -3.73 -29.83
N SER A 311 -10.52 -3.78 -29.73
CA SER A 311 -9.68 -2.57 -29.67
C SER A 311 -9.39 -2.03 -31.06
N GLU A 312 -9.42 -0.71 -31.24
CA GLU A 312 -8.95 -0.06 -32.49
C GLU A 312 -7.45 0.30 -32.45
N ASP A 313 -6.84 0.34 -31.26
CA ASP A 313 -5.41 0.63 -31.07
C ASP A 313 -4.59 -0.67 -31.10
N GLU A 314 -3.70 -0.80 -32.08
CA GLU A 314 -2.81 -1.95 -32.26
C GLU A 314 -1.90 -2.19 -31.04
N ASN A 315 -1.42 -1.15 -30.36
CA ASN A 315 -0.62 -1.32 -29.14
C ASN A 315 -1.47 -1.93 -28.02
N ALA A 316 -2.73 -1.51 -27.92
CA ALA A 316 -3.66 -2.08 -26.95
C ALA A 316 -4.02 -3.53 -27.32
N LYS A 317 -4.20 -3.87 -28.61
CA LYS A 317 -4.39 -5.25 -29.06
C LYS A 317 -3.24 -6.16 -28.63
N ASP A 318 -2.01 -5.73 -28.88
CA ASP A 318 -0.81 -6.48 -28.52
C ASP A 318 -0.68 -6.64 -27.01
N ALA A 319 -0.95 -5.57 -26.24
CA ALA A 319 -0.91 -5.60 -24.79
C ALA A 319 -1.97 -6.55 -24.20
N ILE A 320 -3.21 -6.51 -24.69
CA ILE A 320 -4.28 -7.42 -24.27
C ILE A 320 -3.89 -8.85 -24.64
N THR A 321 -3.49 -9.11 -25.89
CA THR A 321 -3.11 -10.45 -26.36
C THR A 321 -2.04 -11.08 -25.47
N ARG A 322 -0.95 -10.36 -25.22
CA ARG A 322 0.14 -10.83 -24.34
C ARG A 322 -0.32 -11.07 -22.90
N ALA A 323 -1.17 -10.20 -22.37
CA ALA A 323 -1.72 -10.37 -21.03
C ALA A 323 -2.60 -11.62 -20.95
N LEU A 324 -3.45 -11.88 -21.96
CA LEU A 324 -4.29 -13.08 -22.03
C LEU A 324 -3.47 -14.36 -22.17
N GLU A 325 -2.39 -14.34 -22.95
CA GLU A 325 -1.46 -15.48 -23.08
C GLU A 325 -0.79 -15.80 -21.73
N TYR A 326 -0.25 -14.78 -21.04
CA TYR A 326 0.38 -14.96 -19.73
C TYR A 326 -0.63 -15.45 -18.69
N MET A 327 -1.77 -14.78 -18.63
CA MET A 327 -2.83 -15.06 -17.66
C MET A 327 -3.63 -16.31 -18.03
N ASP A 328 -3.48 -16.88 -19.22
CA ASP A 328 -4.22 -18.05 -19.72
C ASP A 328 -5.73 -17.87 -19.53
N LEU A 329 -6.22 -16.77 -20.11
CA LEU A 329 -7.62 -16.37 -20.11
C LEU A 329 -8.11 -16.31 -21.56
N LYS A 330 -9.42 -16.54 -21.74
CA LYS A 330 -10.05 -16.51 -23.06
C LYS A 330 -10.87 -15.22 -23.21
N PRO A 331 -10.84 -14.56 -24.39
CA PRO A 331 -11.77 -13.48 -24.69
C PRO A 331 -13.22 -13.83 -24.39
N GLY A 332 -13.96 -12.91 -23.80
CA GLY A 332 -15.38 -13.06 -23.49
C GLY A 332 -15.73 -13.97 -22.31
N MET A 333 -14.74 -14.63 -21.68
CA MET A 333 -14.93 -15.35 -20.41
C MET A 333 -15.46 -14.40 -19.33
N ALA A 334 -16.44 -14.83 -18.52
CA ALA A 334 -16.89 -14.00 -17.41
C ALA A 334 -15.81 -13.95 -16.32
N ILE A 335 -15.65 -12.80 -15.64
CA ILE A 335 -14.68 -12.68 -14.53
C ILE A 335 -14.97 -13.73 -13.44
N GLN A 336 -16.24 -14.00 -13.20
CA GLN A 336 -16.68 -15.00 -12.22
C GLN A 336 -16.30 -16.44 -12.58
N ASP A 337 -16.02 -16.76 -13.86
CA ASP A 337 -15.65 -18.12 -14.28
C ASP A 337 -14.17 -18.45 -14.02
N ILE A 338 -13.37 -17.48 -13.56
CA ILE A 338 -11.94 -17.65 -13.31
C ILE A 338 -11.72 -18.46 -12.03
N LYS A 339 -11.24 -19.70 -12.19
CA LYS A 339 -10.89 -20.61 -11.09
C LYS A 339 -9.56 -20.26 -10.45
N LEU A 340 -9.46 -20.48 -9.14
CA LEU A 340 -8.29 -20.13 -8.34
C LEU A 340 -7.60 -21.37 -7.78
N ASP A 341 -6.28 -21.30 -7.64
CA ASP A 341 -5.48 -22.28 -6.90
C ASP A 341 -5.09 -21.73 -5.52
N ARG A 342 -4.94 -20.40 -5.41
CA ARG A 342 -4.46 -19.72 -4.22
C ARG A 342 -5.23 -18.44 -3.91
N VAL A 343 -5.29 -18.13 -2.62
CA VAL A 343 -5.78 -16.84 -2.11
C VAL A 343 -4.77 -16.29 -1.11
N PHE A 344 -4.34 -15.04 -1.33
CA PHE A 344 -3.44 -14.31 -0.45
C PHE A 344 -4.12 -13.04 0.06
N ILE A 345 -4.40 -13.00 1.36
CA ILE A 345 -4.88 -11.80 2.05
C ILE A 345 -3.74 -11.27 2.91
N GLY A 346 -3.26 -10.07 2.61
CA GLY A 346 -2.11 -9.46 3.27
C GLY A 346 -1.50 -8.30 2.47
N ALA A 347 -0.21 -8.06 2.69
CA ALA A 347 0.60 -6.95 2.16
C ALA A 347 0.30 -5.58 2.79
N CYS A 348 1.16 -4.58 2.53
CA CYS A 348 0.98 -3.20 3.02
C CYS A 348 -0.35 -2.56 2.58
N THR A 349 -0.94 -3.05 1.50
CA THR A 349 -2.21 -2.56 0.97
C THR A 349 -3.38 -2.95 1.85
N ASN A 350 -3.53 -4.25 2.17
CA ASN A 350 -4.72 -4.80 2.83
C ASN A 350 -4.37 -5.92 3.82
N SER A 351 -3.78 -5.55 4.95
CA SER A 351 -3.39 -6.46 6.06
C SER A 351 -3.68 -5.87 7.44
N ARG A 352 -4.54 -4.84 7.48
CA ARG A 352 -4.90 -4.14 8.71
C ARG A 352 -6.08 -4.82 9.37
N LEU A 353 -6.42 -4.38 10.58
CA LEU A 353 -7.43 -5.05 11.39
C LEU A 353 -8.81 -5.05 10.71
N ASP A 354 -9.20 -3.96 10.03
CA ASP A 354 -10.46 -3.92 9.28
C ASP A 354 -10.46 -4.90 8.08
N ASP A 355 -9.32 -5.07 7.40
CA ASP A 355 -9.17 -6.04 6.31
C ASP A 355 -9.34 -7.48 6.81
N ILE A 356 -8.76 -7.79 7.98
CA ILE A 356 -8.85 -9.10 8.63
C ILE A 356 -10.29 -9.38 9.08
N ARG A 357 -10.96 -8.39 9.69
CA ARG A 357 -12.38 -8.50 10.06
C ARG A 357 -13.27 -8.74 8.85
N ALA A 358 -13.05 -8.02 7.75
CA ALA A 358 -13.82 -8.19 6.52
C ALA A 358 -13.66 -9.61 5.95
N ALA A 359 -12.44 -10.15 5.93
CA ALA A 359 -12.20 -11.53 5.50
C ALA A 359 -12.84 -12.56 6.45
N ALA A 360 -12.68 -12.38 7.77
CA ALA A 360 -13.23 -13.26 8.78
C ALA A 360 -14.77 -13.34 8.72
N GLU A 361 -15.45 -12.21 8.54
CA GLU A 361 -16.91 -12.18 8.42
C GLU A 361 -17.41 -13.00 7.22
N VAL A 362 -16.72 -12.90 6.08
CA VAL A 362 -17.09 -13.63 4.86
C VAL A 362 -16.94 -15.15 5.01
N VAL A 363 -15.87 -15.61 5.66
CA VAL A 363 -15.57 -17.05 5.81
C VAL A 363 -16.22 -17.70 7.03
N LYS A 364 -16.83 -16.91 7.93
CA LYS A 364 -17.42 -17.40 9.17
C LYS A 364 -18.45 -18.50 8.92
N GLY A 365 -18.23 -19.67 9.54
CA GLY A 365 -19.09 -20.84 9.40
C GLY A 365 -19.01 -21.52 8.03
N LYS A 366 -18.06 -21.14 7.18
CA LYS A 366 -17.79 -21.73 5.86
C LYS A 366 -16.44 -22.45 5.87
N LYS A 367 -16.08 -23.09 4.76
CA LYS A 367 -14.77 -23.73 4.56
C LYS A 367 -14.18 -23.26 3.23
N VAL A 368 -12.86 -23.07 3.21
CA VAL A 368 -12.10 -22.87 1.98
C VAL A 368 -12.32 -24.07 1.06
N HIS A 369 -12.44 -23.80 -0.24
CA HIS A 369 -12.63 -24.82 -1.27
C HIS A 369 -11.46 -25.81 -1.27
N ASP A 370 -11.73 -27.11 -1.47
CA ASP A 370 -10.72 -28.18 -1.35
C ASP A 370 -9.51 -28.00 -2.29
N ASP A 371 -9.73 -27.39 -3.45
CA ASP A 371 -8.68 -27.10 -4.45
C ASP A 371 -7.95 -25.76 -4.22
N VAL A 372 -8.34 -24.97 -3.22
CA VAL A 372 -7.76 -23.65 -2.94
C VAL A 372 -6.91 -23.67 -1.68
N TYR A 373 -5.68 -23.17 -1.79
CA TYR A 373 -4.88 -22.82 -0.62
C TYR A 373 -5.04 -21.32 -0.29
N ALA A 374 -5.69 -21.01 0.83
CA ALA A 374 -5.88 -19.63 1.29
C ALA A 374 -4.97 -19.31 2.48
N MET A 375 -4.37 -18.12 2.48
CA MET A 375 -3.53 -17.64 3.57
C MET A 375 -3.85 -16.18 3.94
N MET A 376 -3.67 -15.86 5.22
CA MET A 376 -3.84 -14.52 5.78
C MET A 376 -2.57 -14.11 6.52
N VAL A 377 -2.00 -12.97 6.12
CA VAL A 377 -0.75 -12.42 6.67
C VAL A 377 -1.03 -11.02 7.25
N PRO A 378 -0.97 -10.87 8.58
CA PRO A 378 -1.13 -9.56 9.23
C PRO A 378 -0.04 -8.56 8.85
N GLY A 379 -0.36 -7.28 8.87
CA GLY A 379 0.58 -6.22 8.50
C GLY A 379 1.64 -5.93 9.57
N SER A 380 1.37 -6.27 10.83
CA SER A 380 2.29 -6.10 11.95
C SER A 380 2.02 -7.11 13.06
N ALA A 381 3.01 -7.34 13.93
CA ALA A 381 2.88 -8.17 15.12
C ALA A 381 1.78 -7.63 16.07
N LYS A 382 1.64 -6.31 16.15
CA LYS A 382 0.57 -5.64 16.90
C LYS A 382 -0.82 -5.97 16.33
N ILE A 383 -1.02 -5.83 15.01
CA ILE A 383 -2.29 -6.14 14.35
C ILE A 383 -2.62 -7.63 14.46
N LYS A 384 -1.62 -8.51 14.32
CA LYS A 384 -1.77 -9.94 14.55
C LYS A 384 -2.33 -10.22 15.94
N LYS A 385 -1.74 -9.60 16.96
CA LYS A 385 -2.18 -9.74 18.35
C LYS A 385 -3.60 -9.20 18.56
N GLU A 386 -3.92 -8.02 18.02
CA GLU A 386 -5.27 -7.43 18.10
C GLU A 386 -6.31 -8.37 17.47
N ALA A 387 -6.01 -8.96 16.31
CA ALA A 387 -6.89 -9.92 15.65
C ALA A 387 -7.09 -11.22 16.46
N GLU A 388 -6.03 -11.72 17.12
CA GLU A 388 -6.08 -12.89 18.01
C GLU A 388 -6.87 -12.60 19.30
N ASP A 389 -6.72 -11.41 19.86
CA ASP A 389 -7.47 -10.95 21.03
C ASP A 389 -8.98 -10.83 20.70
N GLU A 390 -9.34 -10.51 19.45
CA GLU A 390 -10.72 -10.52 18.93
C GLU A 390 -11.22 -11.91 18.51
N GLY A 391 -10.34 -12.92 18.44
CA GLY A 391 -10.66 -14.28 18.00
C GLY A 391 -10.89 -14.41 16.48
N LEU A 392 -10.43 -13.45 15.68
CA LEU A 392 -10.54 -13.48 14.21
C LEU A 392 -9.67 -14.60 13.63
N ASP A 393 -8.50 -14.85 14.22
CA ASP A 393 -7.61 -15.96 13.90
C ASP A 393 -8.34 -17.30 13.94
N LYS A 394 -9.17 -17.53 14.97
CA LYS A 394 -9.92 -18.78 15.14
C LYS A 394 -10.94 -18.97 14.03
N ILE A 395 -11.64 -17.90 13.63
CA ILE A 395 -12.61 -17.95 12.53
C ILE A 395 -11.91 -18.32 11.22
N LEU A 396 -10.76 -17.69 10.95
CA LEU A 396 -9.95 -17.93 9.75
C LEU A 396 -9.40 -19.37 9.73
N ILE A 397 -8.80 -19.82 10.84
CA ILE A 397 -8.26 -21.18 11.00
C ILE A 397 -9.39 -22.22 10.87
N GLU A 398 -10.54 -21.97 11.49
CA GLU A 398 -11.70 -22.85 11.36
C GLU A 398 -12.14 -22.96 9.90
N ALA A 399 -12.15 -21.87 9.14
CA ALA A 399 -12.46 -21.91 7.71
C ALA A 399 -11.40 -22.66 6.87
N GLY A 400 -10.21 -22.93 7.41
CA GLY A 400 -9.10 -23.54 6.69
C GLY A 400 -8.13 -22.52 6.06
N VAL A 401 -8.19 -21.26 6.47
CA VAL A 401 -7.22 -20.23 6.07
C VAL A 401 -5.95 -20.39 6.91
N ASP A 402 -4.80 -20.42 6.24
CA ASP A 402 -3.50 -20.45 6.90
C ASP A 402 -3.18 -19.10 7.55
N TRP A 403 -3.26 -19.05 8.88
CA TRP A 403 -3.00 -17.86 9.70
C TRP A 403 -1.50 -17.70 9.99
N ARG A 404 -0.88 -16.70 9.37
CA ARG A 404 0.58 -16.51 9.37
C ARG A 404 1.09 -15.49 10.40
N VAL A 405 2.41 -15.33 10.45
CA VAL A 405 3.11 -14.25 11.15
C VAL A 405 3.22 -13.02 10.25
N ALA A 406 3.34 -11.82 10.85
CA ALA A 406 3.37 -10.57 10.10
C ALA A 406 4.58 -10.43 9.17
N GLY A 407 4.35 -9.86 7.98
CA GLY A 407 5.39 -9.60 7.00
C GLY A 407 4.85 -9.29 5.60
N CYS A 408 5.73 -8.91 4.67
CA CYS A 408 5.34 -8.56 3.30
C CYS A 408 4.83 -9.79 2.50
N SER A 409 5.32 -11.00 2.82
CA SER A 409 4.92 -12.28 2.23
C SER A 409 4.95 -12.26 0.68
N MET A 410 3.93 -12.83 0.04
CA MET A 410 3.79 -12.95 -1.40
C MET A 410 3.74 -11.62 -2.15
N CYS A 411 3.63 -10.46 -1.49
CA CYS A 411 3.50 -9.17 -2.16
C CYS A 411 4.65 -8.88 -3.15
N LEU A 412 5.89 -9.19 -2.75
CA LEU A 412 7.10 -8.99 -3.54
C LEU A 412 7.78 -10.32 -3.94
N GLY A 413 7.37 -11.45 -3.33
CA GLY A 413 7.94 -12.77 -3.63
C GLY A 413 9.42 -12.91 -3.25
N MET A 414 9.89 -12.13 -2.27
CA MET A 414 11.27 -12.17 -1.76
C MET A 414 11.48 -13.16 -0.60
N ASN A 415 10.39 -13.63 -0.01
CA ASN A 415 10.41 -14.71 0.98
C ASN A 415 9.84 -16.00 0.35
N PRO A 416 9.86 -17.13 1.06
CA PRO A 416 9.44 -18.42 0.52
C PRO A 416 7.97 -18.52 0.08
N ASP A 417 7.13 -17.54 0.44
CA ASP A 417 5.76 -17.48 -0.05
C ASP A 417 5.76 -16.98 -1.51
N ILE A 418 5.77 -17.91 -2.47
CA ILE A 418 5.73 -17.63 -3.91
C ILE A 418 4.76 -18.56 -4.66
N LEU A 419 4.18 -18.06 -5.75
CA LEU A 419 3.43 -18.83 -6.74
C LEU A 419 4.34 -19.72 -7.58
N LYS A 420 3.87 -20.93 -7.87
CA LYS A 420 4.48 -21.81 -8.87
C LYS A 420 4.02 -21.41 -10.28
N PRO A 421 4.77 -21.77 -11.33
CA PRO A 421 4.33 -21.56 -12.70
C PRO A 421 2.94 -22.15 -12.95
N GLY A 422 2.02 -21.33 -13.47
CA GLY A 422 0.64 -21.70 -13.77
C GLY A 422 -0.36 -21.53 -12.63
N GLU A 423 0.09 -21.47 -11.37
CA GLU A 423 -0.81 -21.21 -10.23
C GLU A 423 -1.46 -19.83 -10.34
N ARG A 424 -2.75 -19.78 -10.07
CA ARG A 424 -3.56 -18.56 -10.10
C ARG A 424 -3.98 -18.12 -8.69
N CYS A 425 -3.72 -16.86 -8.40
CA CYS A 425 -3.94 -16.25 -7.10
C CYS A 425 -4.96 -15.11 -7.15
N ALA A 426 -5.92 -15.10 -6.23
CA ALA A 426 -6.59 -13.88 -5.82
C ALA A 426 -5.78 -13.24 -4.67
N SER A 427 -5.24 -12.05 -4.92
CA SER A 427 -4.31 -11.37 -4.03
C SER A 427 -4.86 -10.02 -3.60
N THR A 428 -4.76 -9.69 -2.32
CA THR A 428 -5.07 -8.34 -1.83
C THR A 428 -3.87 -7.38 -1.91
N SER A 429 -2.78 -7.78 -2.57
CA SER A 429 -1.65 -6.90 -2.87
C SER A 429 -2.01 -5.79 -3.87
N ASN A 430 -1.01 -5.00 -4.25
CA ASN A 430 -1.14 -3.85 -5.17
C ASN A 430 -0.53 -4.08 -6.56
N ARG A 431 0.25 -5.15 -6.78
CA ARG A 431 0.92 -5.40 -8.07
C ARG A 431 0.74 -6.84 -8.54
N ASN A 432 0.38 -6.97 -9.82
CA ASN A 432 0.21 -8.22 -10.56
C ASN A 432 1.07 -8.28 -11.83
N PHE A 433 2.18 -7.53 -11.87
CA PHE A 433 3.16 -7.64 -12.96
C PHE A 433 3.69 -9.08 -13.09
N GLU A 434 4.06 -9.46 -14.31
CA GLU A 434 4.58 -10.80 -14.60
C GLU A 434 5.74 -11.17 -13.67
N GLY A 435 5.64 -12.30 -12.99
CA GLY A 435 6.68 -12.80 -12.09
C GLY A 435 6.72 -12.16 -10.69
N ARG A 436 5.87 -11.16 -10.42
CA ARG A 436 5.90 -10.39 -9.15
C ARG A 436 5.75 -11.25 -7.90
N GLN A 437 4.81 -12.19 -7.90
CA GLN A 437 4.57 -13.10 -6.76
C GLN A 437 5.22 -14.48 -6.98
N GLY A 438 6.10 -14.62 -7.98
CA GLY A 438 6.67 -15.90 -8.40
C GLY A 438 6.67 -16.04 -9.92
N LYS A 439 7.77 -16.56 -10.47
CA LYS A 439 7.96 -16.69 -11.92
C LYS A 439 6.87 -17.57 -12.54
N GLY A 440 6.09 -16.99 -13.45
CA GLY A 440 4.99 -17.69 -14.15
C GLY A 440 3.70 -17.86 -13.33
N GLY A 441 3.62 -17.27 -12.13
CA GLY A 441 2.38 -17.21 -11.36
C GLY A 441 1.43 -16.14 -11.88
N ARG A 442 0.12 -16.39 -11.81
CA ARG A 442 -0.93 -15.53 -12.36
C ARG A 442 -1.69 -14.85 -11.23
N THR A 443 -1.66 -13.52 -11.17
CA THR A 443 -2.17 -12.79 -10.00
C THR A 443 -3.33 -11.87 -10.39
N HIS A 444 -4.39 -11.92 -9.60
CA HIS A 444 -5.55 -11.04 -9.70
C HIS A 444 -5.66 -10.20 -8.42
N LEU A 445 -5.62 -8.88 -8.55
CA LEU A 445 -5.77 -7.95 -7.44
C LEU A 445 -7.25 -7.77 -7.12
N VAL A 446 -7.61 -7.96 -5.86
CA VAL A 446 -8.98 -7.87 -5.35
C VAL A 446 -9.02 -7.30 -3.93
N SER A 447 -10.22 -6.98 -3.44
CA SER A 447 -10.46 -6.61 -2.04
C SER A 447 -10.38 -7.83 -1.09
N PRO A 448 -10.18 -7.63 0.23
CA PRO A 448 -10.19 -8.72 1.21
C PRO A 448 -11.48 -9.54 1.23
N ALA A 449 -12.63 -8.87 1.13
CA ALA A 449 -13.92 -9.54 1.08
C ALA A 449 -14.05 -10.42 -0.17
N MET A 450 -13.63 -9.91 -1.33
CA MET A 450 -13.61 -10.68 -2.59
C MET A 450 -12.65 -11.86 -2.54
N ALA A 451 -11.44 -11.66 -2.02
CA ALA A 451 -10.46 -12.73 -1.82
C ALA A 451 -11.01 -13.85 -0.93
N ALA A 452 -11.59 -13.49 0.22
CA ALA A 452 -12.19 -14.42 1.16
C ALA A 452 -13.39 -15.18 0.56
N ALA A 453 -14.25 -14.48 -0.19
CA ALA A 453 -15.39 -15.09 -0.86
C ALA A 453 -14.94 -16.08 -1.93
N ALA A 454 -13.95 -15.69 -2.73
CA ALA A 454 -13.38 -16.52 -3.77
C ALA A 454 -12.62 -17.74 -3.20
N ALA A 455 -12.03 -17.62 -2.00
CA ALA A 455 -11.42 -18.75 -1.30
C ALA A 455 -12.43 -19.85 -0.96
N VAL A 456 -13.64 -19.47 -0.57
CA VAL A 456 -14.74 -20.40 -0.26
C VAL A 456 -15.34 -20.99 -1.54
N ALA A 457 -15.49 -20.18 -2.59
CA ALA A 457 -16.14 -20.59 -3.84
C ALA A 457 -15.23 -21.38 -4.80
N GLY A 458 -13.90 -21.18 -4.75
CA GLY A 458 -12.95 -21.75 -5.72
C GLY A 458 -12.81 -20.93 -7.01
N HIS A 459 -13.55 -19.83 -7.14
CA HIS A 459 -13.56 -18.89 -8.27
C HIS A 459 -14.05 -17.52 -7.80
N PHE A 460 -13.93 -16.48 -8.62
CA PHE A 460 -14.47 -15.16 -8.25
C PHE A 460 -16.00 -15.17 -8.19
N VAL A 461 -16.55 -14.50 -7.18
CA VAL A 461 -18.00 -14.37 -6.95
C VAL A 461 -18.34 -12.93 -6.66
N ASP A 462 -19.59 -12.55 -6.93
CA ASP A 462 -20.06 -11.23 -6.55
C ASP A 462 -20.30 -11.16 -5.03
N VAL A 463 -19.47 -10.40 -4.33
CA VAL A 463 -19.58 -10.21 -2.87
C VAL A 463 -20.87 -9.51 -2.44
N ARG A 464 -21.62 -8.94 -3.39
CA ARG A 464 -22.93 -8.32 -3.14
C ARG A 464 -24.02 -9.36 -2.84
N ASP A 465 -23.80 -10.62 -3.19
CA ASP A 465 -24.76 -11.72 -3.04
C ASP A 465 -24.56 -12.55 -1.75
N LEU A 466 -23.65 -12.13 -0.85
CA LEU A 466 -23.18 -12.91 0.31
C LEU A 466 -23.85 -12.59 1.64
#